data_AF-A0A661F944-F1
#
_entry.id   AF-A0A661F944-F1
#
_cell.length_a   1.000
_cell.length_b   1.000
_cell.length_c   1.000
_cell.angle_alpha   90.00
_cell.angle_beta   90.00
_cell.angle_gamma   90.00
#
_symmetry.space_group_name_H-M   'P 1'
#
loop_
_entity.id
_entity.type
_entity.pdbx_description
1 polymer ?
#
loop_
_entity_poly.entity_id
_entity_poly.type
_entity_poly.pdbx_seq_one_letter_code
_entity_poly.pdbx_strand_id
1 'polypeptide(L)'
;MLLSLAEYLSEYFGAFRVFQYLTFRAILGALSALVISLIVGPIMIRRLSQYKVGQNVRDCGPESHFSKAGTPTMGGALILVAITVSTLLWADLSNRYVWIVLLVTMG
;
A
#
# COMPACT_ATOMS: atom_id res chain seq x y z
N MET A 1 1.54 -6.75 -13.38
CA MET A 1 1.63 -8.24 -13.39
C MET A 1 0.27 -8.90 -13.62
N LEU A 2 -0.81 -8.45 -12.96
CA LEU A 2 -2.17 -8.95 -13.23
C LEU A 2 -2.75 -8.35 -14.52
N LEU A 3 -2.36 -7.13 -14.87
CA LEU A 3 -2.75 -6.51 -16.15
C LEU A 3 -2.35 -7.36 -17.36
N SER A 4 -1.07 -7.76 -17.43
CA SER A 4 -0.55 -8.54 -18.56
C SER A 4 -1.22 -9.91 -18.65
N LEU A 5 -1.59 -10.51 -17.52
CA LEU A 5 -2.38 -11.74 -17.48
C LEU A 5 -3.80 -11.51 -17.99
N ALA A 6 -4.46 -10.42 -17.58
CA ALA A 6 -5.80 -10.07 -18.03
C ALA A 6 -5.84 -9.75 -19.53
N GLU A 7 -4.80 -9.10 -20.06
CA GLU A 7 -4.63 -8.87 -21.51
C GLU A 7 -4.54 -10.19 -22.28
N TYR A 8 -3.70 -11.13 -21.83
CA TYR A 8 -3.60 -12.45 -22.44
C TYR A 8 -4.94 -13.22 -22.40
N LEU A 9 -5.65 -13.19 -21.26
CA LEU A 9 -6.96 -13.84 -21.15
C LEU A 9 -8.05 -13.14 -21.99
N SER A 10 -7.91 -11.86 -22.28
CA SER A 10 -8.88 -11.09 -23.07
C SER A 10 -8.96 -11.55 -24.53
N GLU A 11 -7.90 -12.17 -25.04
CA GLU A 11 -7.90 -12.80 -26.37
C GLU A 11 -8.84 -14.00 -26.45
N TYR A 12 -9.03 -14.70 -25.33
CA TYR A 12 -9.90 -15.88 -25.22
C TYR A 12 -11.30 -15.55 -24.71
N PHE A 13 -11.42 -14.60 -23.78
CA PHE A 13 -12.68 -14.21 -23.15
C PHE A 13 -12.83 -12.68 -23.14
N GLY A 14 -13.77 -12.17 -23.94
CA GLY A 14 -13.98 -10.73 -24.11
C GLY A 14 -14.33 -9.95 -22.83
N ALA A 15 -14.78 -10.62 -21.77
CA ALA A 15 -15.05 -10.02 -20.46
C ALA A 15 -13.79 -9.42 -19.79
N PHE A 16 -12.60 -9.95 -20.09
CA PHE A 16 -11.36 -9.44 -19.49
C PHE A 16 -10.91 -8.09 -20.08
N ARG A 17 -11.52 -7.61 -21.17
CA ARG A 17 -11.27 -6.23 -21.66
C ARG A 17 -11.64 -5.15 -20.65
N VAL A 18 -12.49 -5.45 -19.68
CA VAL A 18 -12.83 -4.50 -18.60
C VAL A 18 -11.57 -4.06 -17.82
N PHE A 19 -10.57 -4.94 -17.70
CA PHE A 19 -9.30 -4.64 -17.05
C PHE A 19 -8.41 -3.66 -17.84
N GLN A 20 -8.70 -3.37 -19.10
CA GLN A 20 -7.95 -2.39 -19.89
C GLN A 20 -8.41 -0.95 -19.62
N TYR A 21 -9.61 -0.73 -19.08
CA TYR A 21 -10.08 0.61 -18.74
C TYR A 21 -9.31 1.19 -17.56
N LEU A 22 -8.77 2.40 -17.76
CA LEU A 22 -7.97 3.10 -16.74
C LEU A 22 -8.74 3.33 -15.44
N THR A 23 -10.02 3.72 -15.53
CA THR A 23 -10.88 3.97 -14.37
C THR A 23 -11.10 2.70 -13.54
N PHE A 24 -11.33 1.57 -14.20
CA PHE A 24 -11.50 0.28 -13.52
C PHE A 24 -10.22 -0.15 -12.81
N ARG A 25 -9.07 -0.04 -13.49
CA ARG A 25 -7.75 -0.31 -12.88
C ARG A 25 -7.45 0.60 -11.69
N ALA A 26 -7.80 1.88 -11.78
CA ALA A 26 -7.59 2.84 -10.69
C ALA A 26 -8.42 2.47 -9.45
N ILE A 27 -9.69 2.12 -9.63
CA ILE A 27 -10.56 1.67 -8.53
C ILE A 27 -10.03 0.38 -7.90
N LEU A 28 -9.65 -0.61 -8.71
CA LEU A 28 -9.07 -1.85 -8.21
C LEU A 28 -7.75 -1.63 -7.50
N GLY A 29 -6.92 -0.70 -7.98
CA GLY A 29 -5.70 -0.26 -7.33
C GLY A 29 -5.97 0.32 -5.94
N ALA A 30 -6.91 1.26 -5.83
CA ALA A 30 -7.29 1.87 -4.56
C ALA A 30 -7.87 0.84 -3.57
N LEU A 31 -8.80 -0.01 -4.03
CA LEU A 31 -9.41 -1.05 -3.19
C LEU A 31 -8.39 -2.09 -2.73
N SER A 32 -7.51 -2.55 -3.63
CA SER A 32 -6.46 -3.50 -3.24
C SER A 32 -5.46 -2.89 -2.25
N ALA A 33 -5.05 -1.63 -2.43
CA ALA A 33 -4.20 -0.94 -1.46
C ALA A 33 -4.88 -0.82 -0.09
N LEU A 34 -6.18 -0.52 -0.05
CA LEU A 34 -6.97 -0.48 1.18
C LEU A 34 -7.01 -1.86 1.86
N VAL A 35 -7.34 -2.91 1.11
CA VAL A 35 -7.40 -4.29 1.64
C VAL A 35 -6.04 -4.72 2.18
N ILE A 36 -4.95 -4.45 1.45
CA ILE A 36 -3.58 -4.74 1.89
C ILE A 36 -3.29 -3.99 3.19
N SER A 37 -3.62 -2.70 3.26
CA SER A 37 -3.41 -1.88 4.46
C SER A 37 -4.16 -2.43 5.68
N LEU A 38 -5.41 -2.85 5.51
CA LEU A 38 -6.22 -3.42 6.60
C LEU A 38 -5.69 -4.78 7.08
N ILE A 39 -5.18 -5.62 6.18
CA ILE A 39 -4.62 -6.94 6.53
C ILE A 39 -3.22 -6.82 7.13
N VAL A 40 -2.36 -6.02 6.52
CA VAL A 40 -0.94 -5.87 6.93
C VAL A 40 -0.81 -4.96 8.15
N GLY A 41 -1.71 -3.98 8.32
CA GLY A 41 -1.67 -2.99 9.39
C GLY A 41 -1.50 -3.59 10.78
N PRO A 42 -2.37 -4.52 11.25
CA PRO A 42 -2.24 -5.14 12.57
C PRO A 42 -0.92 -5.89 12.77
N ILE A 43 -0.43 -6.58 11.73
CA ILE A 43 0.84 -7.32 11.77
C ILE A 43 2.00 -6.34 11.92
N MET A 44 2.00 -5.28 11.11
CA MET A 44 3.05 -4.27 11.11
C MET A 44 3.09 -3.51 12.43
N ILE A 45 1.93 -3.11 12.98
CA ILE A 45 1.81 -2.44 14.28
C ILE A 45 2.40 -3.32 15.39
N ARG A 46 2.04 -4.62 15.44
CA ARG A 46 2.59 -5.55 16.43
C ARG A 46 4.11 -5.68 16.31
N ARG A 47 4.64 -5.83 15.10
CA ARG A 47 6.08 -5.93 14.86
C ARG A 47 6.83 -4.66 15.25
N LEU A 48 6.32 -3.49 14.87
CA LEU A 48 6.96 -2.21 15.17
C LEU A 48 6.91 -1.85 16.66
N SER A 49 5.82 -2.22 17.34
CA SER A 49 5.72 -2.10 18.80
C SER A 49 6.79 -2.96 19.51
N GLN A 50 7.09 -4.16 19.00
CA GLN A 50 8.17 -5.01 19.52
C GLN A 50 9.57 -4.40 19.34
N TYR A 51 9.81 -3.67 18.26
CA TYR A 51 11.09 -3.00 18.01
C TYR A 51 11.30 -1.72 18.84
N LYS A 52 10.39 -1.40 19.79
CA LYS A 52 10.43 -0.20 20.65
C LYS A 52 10.60 1.11 19.86
N VAL A 53 10.11 1.16 18.62
CA VAL A 53 9.97 2.40 17.84
C VAL A 53 8.69 3.12 18.29
N GLY A 54 8.56 3.28 19.60
CA GLY A 54 7.50 4.04 20.23
C GLY A 54 7.92 5.50 20.35
N GLN A 55 6.98 6.41 20.17
CA GLN A 55 7.23 7.82 20.43
C GLN A 55 7.66 8.00 21.90
N ASN A 56 8.85 8.56 22.15
CA ASN A 56 9.21 9.03 23.49
C ASN A 56 8.26 10.19 23.84
N VAL A 57 7.29 9.91 24.71
CA VAL A 57 6.38 10.94 25.23
C VAL A 57 7.17 11.77 26.23
N ARG A 58 7.17 13.09 26.06
CA ARG A 58 7.81 14.01 27.02
C ARG A 58 7.07 13.93 28.35
N ASP A 59 7.82 13.77 29.44
CA ASP A 59 7.30 13.63 30.81
C ASP A 59 6.51 14.86 31.31
N CYS A 60 6.54 15.99 30.60
CA CYS A 60 5.88 17.24 30.99
C CYS A 60 4.46 17.43 30.40
N GLY A 61 3.79 16.36 29.95
CA GLY A 61 2.48 16.41 29.29
C GLY A 61 1.29 16.02 30.20
N PRO A 62 0.05 16.43 29.86
CA PRO A 62 -1.16 15.97 30.55
C PRO A 62 -1.30 14.43 30.53
N GLU A 63 -1.89 13.81 31.56
CA GLU A 63 -2.05 12.35 31.67
C GLU A 63 -2.70 11.70 30.44
N SER A 64 -3.60 12.42 29.75
CA SER A 64 -4.24 11.96 28.51
C SER A 64 -3.25 11.70 27.36
N HIS A 65 -2.07 12.31 27.36
CA HIS A 65 -1.03 12.11 26.35
C HIS A 65 -0.26 10.79 26.55
N PHE A 66 -0.25 10.22 27.76
CA PHE A 66 0.36 8.90 28.00
C PHE A 66 -0.43 7.75 27.38
N SER A 67 -1.72 7.94 27.05
CA SER A 67 -2.52 6.94 26.32
C SER A 67 -2.00 6.65 24.91
N LYS A 68 -1.23 7.58 24.32
CA LYS A 68 -0.56 7.43 23.01
C LYS A 68 0.88 6.94 23.14
N ALA A 69 1.38 6.72 24.37
CA ALA A 69 2.71 6.16 24.59
C ALA A 69 2.73 4.72 24.08
N GLY A 70 3.59 4.44 23.10
CA GLY A 70 3.74 3.10 22.51
C GLY A 70 3.04 2.88 21.17
N THR A 71 2.27 3.84 20.63
CA THR A 71 1.83 3.74 19.23
C THR A 71 3.02 3.98 18.28
N PRO A 72 3.35 3.02 17.39
CA PRO A 72 4.50 3.16 16.49
C PRO A 72 4.23 4.23 15.43
N THR A 73 5.20 5.11 15.19
CA THR A 73 5.10 6.27 14.27
C THR A 73 5.30 5.94 12.79
N MET A 74 5.32 4.65 12.43
CA MET A 74 5.70 4.14 11.10
C MET A 74 4.52 3.89 10.16
N GLY A 75 3.42 4.65 10.30
CA GLY A 75 2.26 4.53 9.39
C GLY A 75 2.61 4.76 7.91
N GLY A 76 3.61 5.61 7.64
CA GLY A 76 4.14 5.81 6.28
C GLY A 76 4.69 4.54 5.64
N ALA A 77 5.32 3.65 6.41
CA ALA A 77 5.83 2.38 5.89
C ALA A 77 4.69 1.46 5.41
N LEU A 78 3.54 1.47 6.10
CA LEU A 78 2.35 0.73 5.68
C LEU A 78 1.85 1.23 4.33
N ILE A 79 1.78 2.56 4.20
CA ILE A 79 1.29 3.23 3.00
C ILE A 79 2.21 2.92 1.82
N LEU A 80 3.53 3.00 2.01
CA LEU A 80 4.50 2.66 0.97
C LEU A 80 4.36 1.21 0.53
N VAL A 81 4.27 0.25 1.46
CA VAL A 81 4.07 -1.16 1.13
C VAL A 81 2.75 -1.38 0.36
N ALA A 82 1.66 -0.79 0.83
CA ALA A 82 0.35 -0.93 0.21
C ALA A 82 0.30 -0.35 -1.21
N ILE A 83 0.85 0.85 -1.40
CA ILE A 83 0.92 1.51 -2.72
C ILE A 83 1.81 0.69 -3.64
N THR A 84 3.03 0.33 -3.23
CA THR A 84 3.98 -0.42 -4.07
C THR A 84 3.37 -1.73 -4.55
N VAL A 85 2.78 -2.52 -3.65
CA VAL A 85 2.16 -3.80 -4.03
C VAL A 85 0.98 -3.59 -4.96
N SER A 86 0.09 -2.63 -4.68
CA SER A 86 -1.06 -2.32 -5.54
C SER A 86 -0.63 -1.87 -6.94
N THR A 87 0.37 -0.99 -7.03
CA THR A 87 0.92 -0.53 -8.32
C THR A 87 1.52 -1.70 -9.11
N LEU A 88 2.27 -2.61 -8.48
CA LEU A 88 2.84 -3.76 -9.18
C LEU A 88 1.79 -4.72 -9.76
N LEU A 89 0.64 -4.82 -9.09
CA LEU A 89 -0.48 -5.64 -9.54
C LEU A 89 -1.18 -5.03 -10.76
N TRP A 90 -1.59 -3.76 -10.66
CA TRP A 90 -2.52 -3.13 -11.61
C TRP A 90 -1.90 -2.15 -12.60
N ALA A 91 -0.68 -1.65 -12.37
CA ALA A 91 0.00 -0.75 -13.30
C ALA A 91 0.59 -1.51 -14.50
N ASP A 92 0.82 -0.77 -15.58
CA ASP A 92 1.56 -1.28 -16.73
C ASP A 92 3.06 -1.18 -16.43
N LEU A 93 3.68 -2.34 -16.18
CA LEU A 93 5.09 -2.45 -15.83
C LEU A 93 6.02 -2.25 -17.02
N SER A 94 5.50 -2.22 -18.24
CA SER A 94 6.26 -1.89 -19.44
C SER A 94 6.55 -0.39 -19.51
N ASN A 95 5.78 0.42 -18.78
CA ASN A 95 5.93 1.86 -18.78
C ASN A 95 7.04 2.30 -17.81
N ARG A 96 8.14 2.86 -18.35
CA ARG A 96 9.27 3.38 -17.57
C ARG A 96 8.86 4.43 -16.53
N TYR A 97 7.82 5.22 -16.80
CA TYR A 97 7.38 6.27 -15.87
C TYR A 97 6.82 5.69 -14.57
N VAL A 98 6.21 4.50 -14.62
CA VAL A 98 5.71 3.80 -13.42
C VAL A 98 6.87 3.45 -12.49
N TRP A 99 7.98 2.96 -13.05
CA TRP A 99 9.18 2.63 -12.27
C TRP A 99 9.85 3.86 -11.66
N ILE A 100 9.94 4.96 -12.43
CA ILE A 100 10.51 6.21 -11.93
C ILE A 100 9.68 6.74 -10.74
N VAL A 101 8.35 6.78 -10.90
CA VAL A 101 7.46 7.25 -9.82
C VAL A 101 7.53 6.33 -8.60
N LEU A 102 7.56 5.00 -8.79
CA LEU A 102 7.71 4.05 -7.69
C LEU A 102 9.03 4.26 -6.93
N LEU A 103 10.15 4.41 -7.63
CA LEU A 103 11.44 4.65 -6.98
C LEU A 103 11.45 5.96 -6.19
N VAL A 104 10.98 7.06 -6.78
CA VAL A 104 10.89 8.37 -6.11
C VAL A 104 9.97 8.31 -4.89
N THR A 105 8.89 7.52 -4.95
CA THR A 105 7.96 7.37 -3.82
C THR A 105 8.58 6.57 -2.68
N MET A 106 9.46 5.61 -2.96
CA MET A 106 10.12 4.80 -1.94
C MET A 106 11.30 5.51 -1.25
N GLY A 107 11.86 6.56 -1.88
CA GLY A 107 12.96 7.37 -1.33
C GLY A 107 14.33 6.94 -1.83
#